data_AF-R5I378-F1
#
_entry.id   AF-R5I378-F1
#
_cell.length_a   1.000
_cell.length_b   1.000
_cell.length_c   1.000
_cell.angle_alpha   90.00
_cell.angle_beta   90.00
_cell.angle_gamma   90.00
#
_symmetry.space_group_name_H-M   'P 1'
#
loop_
_entity.id
_entity.type
_entity.pdbx_description
1 polymer ?
#
loop_
_entity_poly.entity_id
_entity_poly.type
_entity_poly.pdbx_seq_one_letter_code
_entity_poly.pdbx_strand_id
1 'polypeptide(L)' 'MAYLFRCTTKQSIGGGKVPKGVTIQVVTQYDRPPQTNELRNAIKQQLGIEVKESFSASYFNIEKVRK' A
#
# COMPACT_ATOMS: atom_id res chain seq x y z
N MET A 1 -5.81 -14.19 -12.54
CA MET A 1 -6.58 -12.95 -12.76
C MET A 1 -5.92 -11.86 -11.94
N ALA A 2 -5.82 -10.64 -12.46
CA ALA A 2 -5.27 -9.52 -11.69
C ALA A 2 -6.36 -8.93 -10.80
N TYR A 3 -6.05 -8.75 -9.51
CA TYR A 3 -6.92 -8.11 -8.53
C TYR A 3 -6.35 -6.76 -8.17
N LEU A 4 -7.19 -5.72 -8.21
CA LEU A 4 -6.82 -4.38 -7.82
C LEU A 4 -7.26 -4.14 -6.37
N PHE A 5 -6.35 -3.66 -5.56
CA PHE A 5 -6.60 -3.25 -4.19
C PHE A 5 -6.29 -1.75 -4.04
N ARG A 6 -7.22 -1.03 -3.41
CA ARG A 6 -7.03 0.34 -2.96
C ARG A 6 -6.54 0.30 -1.52
N CYS A 7 -5.36 0.84 -1.27
CA CYS A 7 -4.72 0.82 0.05
C CYS A 7 -4.56 2.26 0.54
N THR A 8 -5.31 2.64 1.58
CA THR A 8 -5.28 3.99 2.14
C THR A 8 -4.54 4.00 3.49
N THR A 9 -3.54 4.86 3.67
CA THR A 9 -2.79 4.92 4.93
C THR A 9 -3.67 5.44 6.08
N LYS A 10 -3.76 4.68 7.18
CA LYS A 10 -4.46 5.06 8.42
C LYS A 10 -3.61 5.96 9.31
N GLN A 11 -2.30 5.96 9.10
CA GLN A 11 -1.31 6.74 9.85
C GLN A 11 -0.12 7.05 8.95
N SER A 12 0.78 7.92 9.42
CA SER A 12 2.01 8.23 8.68
C SER A 12 2.95 7.02 8.65
N ILE A 13 3.62 6.81 7.52
CA ILE A 13 4.51 5.66 7.26
C ILE A 13 5.89 6.15 6.84
N GLY A 14 6.94 5.43 7.25
CA GLY A 14 8.31 5.78 6.93
C GLY A 14 8.75 7.09 7.58
N GLY A 15 8.49 7.24 8.88
CA GLY A 15 9.00 8.38 9.65
C GLY A 15 8.36 9.71 9.25
N GLY A 16 7.15 9.64 8.66
CA GLY A 16 6.44 10.82 8.14
C GLY A 16 6.58 11.04 6.64
N LYS A 17 7.36 10.21 5.91
CA LYS A 17 7.53 10.35 4.46
C LYS A 17 6.24 10.12 3.67
N VAL A 18 5.40 9.18 4.12
CA VAL A 18 4.07 8.96 3.55
C VAL A 18 3.04 9.49 4.55
N PRO A 19 2.33 10.59 4.23
CA PRO A 19 1.27 11.13 5.08
C PRO A 19 0.12 10.14 5.30
N LYS A 20 -0.62 10.35 6.40
CA LYS A 20 -1.92 9.71 6.63
C LYS A 20 -2.92 10.12 5.54
N GLY A 21 -3.77 9.19 5.12
CA GLY A 21 -4.82 9.40 4.12
C GLY A 21 -4.37 9.23 2.67
N VAL A 22 -3.06 9.01 2.44
CA VAL A 22 -2.54 8.72 1.11
C VAL A 22 -3.06 7.39 0.62
N THR A 23 -3.55 7.37 -0.61
CA THR A 23 -4.05 6.17 -1.26
C THR A 23 -3.06 5.70 -2.31
N ILE A 24 -2.69 4.42 -2.24
CA ILE A 24 -1.93 3.72 -3.27
C ILE A 24 -2.76 2.58 -3.85
N GLN A 25 -2.47 2.22 -5.08
CA GLN A 25 -3.10 1.09 -5.76
C GLN A 25 -2.12 -0.09 -5.84
N VAL A 26 -2.58 -1.29 -5.49
CA VAL A 26 -1.76 -2.49 -5.60
C VAL A 26 -2.48 -3.49 -6.48
N VAL A 27 -1.80 -3.95 -7.53
CA VAL A 27 -2.29 -5.01 -8.40
C VAL A 27 -1.60 -6.31 -8.02
N THR A 28 -2.36 -7.32 -7.62
CA THR A 28 -1.84 -8.64 -7.23
C THR A 28 -2.41 -9.70 -8.17
N GLN A 29 -1.69 -10.82 -8.35
CA GLN A 29 -2.18 -11.96 -9.14
C GLN A 29 -3.05 -12.93 -8.33
N TYR A 30 -3.09 -12.76 -7.01
CA TYR A 30 -3.72 -13.66 -6.05
C TYR A 30 -4.90 -12.96 -5.38
N ASP A 31 -5.98 -13.70 -5.10
CA ASP A 31 -7.12 -13.14 -4.37
C ASP A 31 -6.84 -13.05 -2.87
N ARG A 32 -5.89 -12.19 -2.50
CA ARG A 32 -5.49 -11.95 -1.12
C ARG A 32 -5.13 -10.48 -0.93
N PRO A 33 -5.31 -9.94 0.29
CA PRO A 33 -4.81 -8.61 0.62
C PRO A 33 -3.31 -8.48 0.33
N PRO A 34 -2.85 -7.35 -0.23
CA PRO A 34 -1.44 -7.10 -0.47
C PRO A 34 -0.61 -7.13 0.81
N GLN A 35 0.58 -7.70 0.72
CA GLN A 35 1.55 -7.79 1.81
C GLN A 35 2.44 -6.54 1.87
N THR A 36 3.16 -6.36 2.99
CA THR A 36 4.04 -5.21 3.23
C THR A 36 5.02 -4.95 2.09
N ASN A 37 5.60 -6.00 1.48
CA ASN A 37 6.53 -5.83 0.37
C ASN A 37 5.86 -5.27 -0.90
N GLU A 38 4.63 -5.70 -1.18
CA GLU A 38 3.84 -5.21 -2.32
C GLU A 38 3.42 -3.75 -2.09
N LEU A 39 3.01 -3.41 -0.85
CA LEU A 39 2.72 -2.04 -0.45
C LEU A 39 3.96 -1.13 -0.56
N ARG A 40 5.13 -1.59 -0.12
CA ARG A 40 6.39 -0.84 -0.22
C ARG A 40 6.77 -0.57 -1.68
N ASN A 41 6.65 -1.58 -2.53
CA ASN A 41 6.91 -1.41 -3.97
C ASN A 41 5.92 -0.43 -4.61
N ALA A 42 4.63 -0.52 -4.28
CA ALA A 42 3.62 0.41 -4.78
C ALA A 42 3.89 1.87 -4.33
N ILE A 43 4.29 2.08 -3.07
CA ILE A 43 4.72 3.40 -2.57
C ILE A 43 5.90 3.93 -3.38
N LYS A 44 6.92 3.09 -3.61
CA LYS A 44 8.09 3.49 -4.39
C LYS A 44 7.74 3.83 -5.83
N GLN A 45 6.87 3.05 -6.47
CA GLN A 45 6.48 3.25 -7.87
C GLN A 45 5.55 4.44 -8.08
N GLN A 46 4.56 4.63 -7.21
CA GLN A 46 3.53 5.67 -7.40
C GLN A 46 3.91 7.01 -6.77
N LEU A 47 4.64 6.99 -5.66
CA LEU A 47 4.98 8.21 -4.92
C LEU A 47 6.47 8.57 -5.08
N GLY A 48 7.31 7.68 -5.64
CA GLY A 48 8.76 7.91 -5.72
C GLY A 48 9.49 7.85 -4.38
N ILE A 49 8.81 7.38 -3.31
CA ILE A 49 9.33 7.40 -1.94
C ILE A 49 9.89 6.02 -1.58
N GLU A 50 11.15 5.98 -1.17
CA GLU A 50 11.74 4.76 -0.62
C GLU A 50 11.57 4.70 0.91
N VAL A 51 10.63 3.87 1.35
CA VAL A 51 10.40 3.60 2.78
C VAL A 51 11.30 2.46 3.24
N LYS A 52 12.42 2.81 3.88
CA LYS A 52 13.40 1.84 4.44
C LYS A 52 12.98 1.28 5.80
N GLU A 53 12.12 2.01 6.50
CA GLU A 53 11.67 1.62 7.84
C GLU A 53 10.63 0.50 7.79
N SER A 54 10.55 -0.25 8.89
CA SER A 54 9.56 -1.31 9.06
C SER A 54 8.17 -0.71 9.26
N PHE A 55 7.19 -1.22 8.53
CA PHE A 55 5.79 -0.89 8.73
C PHE A 55 4.91 -2.12 8.54
N SER A 56 3.70 -2.08 9.11
CA SER A 56 2.74 -3.17 9.01
C SER A 56 1.71 -2.88 7.92
N ALA A 57 1.23 -3.93 7.24
CA ALA A 57 0.08 -3.84 6.35
C ALA A 57 -1.20 -3.38 7.09
N SER A 58 -1.28 -3.58 8.42
CA SER A 58 -2.41 -3.10 9.24
C SER A 58 -2.51 -1.57 9.31
N TYR A 59 -1.43 -0.85 8.96
CA TYR A 59 -1.43 0.61 8.85
C TYR A 59 -2.18 1.13 7.62
N PHE A 60 -2.71 0.23 6.79
CA PHE A 60 -3.52 0.55 5.63
C PHE A 60 -4.96 0.09 5.84
N ASN A 61 -5.90 0.84 5.28
CA ASN A 61 -7.21 0.34 4.92
C ASN A 61 -7.12 -0.27 3.53
N ILE A 62 -7.32 -1.58 3.42
CA ILE A 62 -7.13 -2.33 2.19
C ILE A 62 -8.50 -2.78 1.68
N GLU A 63 -8.87 -2.26 0.52
CA GLU A 63 -10.17 -2.50 -0.09
C GLU A 63 -9.95 -3.13 -1.47
N LYS A 64 -10.56 -4.30 -1.71
CA LYS A 64 -10.55 -4.92 -3.04
C LYS A 64 -11.45 -4.11 -3.96
N VAL A 65 -10.89 -3.55 -5.02
CA VAL A 65 -11.64 -2.84 -6.06
C VAL A 65 -12.26 -3.90 -6.96
N ARG A 66 -13.57 -4.14 -6.75
CA ARG A 66 -14.36 -4.94 -7.69
C ARG A 66 -14.63 -4.08 -8.92
N LYS A 67 -14.27 -4.60 -10.10
CA LYS A 67 -14.80 -4.10 -11.37
C LYS A 67 -16.21 -4.62 -11.56
#